data_AF-A0A6L6QHX0-F1
#
_entry.id   AF-A0A6L6QHX0-F1
#
_cell.length_a   1.000
_cell.length_b   1.000
_cell.length_c   1.000
_cell.angle_alpha   90.00
_cell.angle_beta   90.00
_cell.angle_gamma   90.00
#
_symmetry.space_group_name_H-M   'P 1'
#
loop_
_entity.id
_entity.type
_entity.pdbx_description
1 polymer ?
#
loop_
_entity_poly.entity_id
_entity_poly.type
_entity_poly.pdbx_seq_one_letter_code
_entity_poly.pdbx_strand_id
1 'polypeptide(L)'
;MDFVEVHERSGAVHAKILVEYIGLRQQASWLLDGAWIEYPALSAFEEQLRDGEEATLIDMSDYVVLTFFRESSVERLLINPPSKRSSTDGALISLDLKLESGAMRSFNSALAEFPKWW
;
A
#
# COMPACT_ATOMS: atom_id res chain seq x y z
N MET A 1 8.01 -0.51 -14.86
CA MET A 1 8.90 0.66 -14.70
C MET A 1 9.24 0.66 -13.23
N ASP A 2 10.36 0.04 -12.87
CA ASP A 2 10.72 -0.20 -11.47
C ASP A 2 11.70 0.83 -11.01
N PHE A 3 11.47 1.45 -9.84
CA PHE A 3 12.51 1.89 -8.90
C PHE A 3 11.87 2.13 -7.53
N VAL A 4 11.87 1.11 -6.65
CA VAL A 4 11.71 1.29 -5.19
C VAL A 4 13.12 1.48 -4.63
N GLU A 5 13.39 2.63 -4.03
CA GLU A 5 14.66 2.92 -3.37
C GLU A 5 14.56 2.54 -1.89
N VAL A 6 15.31 1.51 -1.48
CA VAL A 6 15.27 0.92 -0.15
C VAL A 6 16.48 1.37 0.66
N HIS A 7 16.23 2.04 1.79
CA HIS A 7 17.25 2.26 2.82
C HIS A 7 16.99 1.32 3.99
N GLU A 8 18.03 0.63 4.44
CA GLU A 8 17.93 -0.35 5.52
C GLU A 8 18.21 0.28 6.89
N ARG A 9 17.39 -0.10 7.86
CA ARG A 9 17.64 0.03 9.30
C ARG A 9 17.29 -1.32 9.91
N SER A 10 18.05 -1.81 10.89
CA SER A 10 17.87 -3.18 11.44
C SER A 10 16.40 -3.60 11.60
N GLY A 11 15.90 -4.51 10.75
CA GLY A 11 14.54 -5.05 10.79
C GLY A 11 13.46 -4.24 10.04
N ALA A 12 13.82 -3.18 9.32
CA ALA A 12 12.89 -2.30 8.62
C ALA A 12 13.44 -1.80 7.27
N VAL A 13 12.53 -1.53 6.35
CA VAL A 13 12.78 -0.94 5.05
C VAL A 13 12.19 0.46 4.99
N HIS A 14 12.96 1.41 4.47
CA HIS A 14 12.42 2.67 3.98
C HIS A 14 11.76 2.42 2.63
N ALA A 15 10.46 2.63 2.55
CA ALA A 15 9.67 2.40 1.35
C ALA A 15 9.24 3.70 0.70
N LYS A 16 9.40 3.73 -0.61
CA LYS A 16 8.79 4.73 -1.50
C LYS A 16 7.71 4.03 -2.31
N ILE A 17 6.45 4.37 -2.05
CA ILE A 17 5.29 3.71 -2.68
C ILE A 17 4.65 4.70 -3.64
N LEU A 18 4.73 4.41 -4.94
CA LEU A 18 4.01 5.15 -5.98
C LEU A 18 2.79 4.35 -6.40
N VAL A 19 1.60 4.96 -6.27
CA VAL A 19 0.36 4.42 -6.84
C VAL A 19 -0.06 5.34 -7.98
N GLU A 20 -0.06 4.79 -9.20
CA GLU A 20 -0.60 5.46 -10.38
C GLU A 20 -1.88 4.77 -10.80
N TYR A 21 -2.98 5.52 -10.79
CA TYR A 21 -4.24 5.11 -11.37
C TYR A 21 -4.44 5.85 -12.69
N ILE A 22 -4.55 5.09 -13.78
CA ILE A 22 -4.83 5.59 -15.11
C ILE A 22 -6.13 4.95 -15.59
N GLY A 23 -7.24 5.64 -15.36
CA GLY A 23 -8.54 5.27 -15.90
C GLY A 23 -8.84 5.98 -17.22
N LEU A 24 -9.91 5.57 -17.90
CA LEU A 24 -10.34 6.12 -19.20
C LEU A 24 -10.57 7.65 -19.20
N ARG A 25 -10.86 8.25 -18.04
CA ARG A 25 -11.19 9.68 -17.90
C ARG A 25 -10.49 10.38 -16.72
N GLN A 26 -9.71 9.65 -15.95
CA GLN A 26 -9.09 10.18 -14.73
C GLN A 26 -7.71 9.57 -14.57
N GLN A 27 -6.75 10.44 -14.32
CA GLN A 27 -5.42 10.05 -13.90
C GLN A 27 -5.20 10.60 -12.50
N ALA A 28 -4.75 9.74 -11.60
CA ALA A 28 -4.33 10.13 -10.26
C ALA A 28 -2.99 9.46 -9.99
N SER A 29 -2.05 10.20 -9.41
CA SER A 29 -0.83 9.65 -8.88
C SER A 29 -0.71 10.05 -7.41
N TRP A 30 -0.29 9.10 -6.60
CA TRP A 30 0.03 9.34 -5.21
C TRP A 30 1.39 8.74 -4.89
N LEU A 31 2.20 9.52 -4.20
CA LEU A 31 3.51 9.11 -3.75
C LEU A 31 3.56 9.15 -2.22
N LEU A 32 3.81 7.99 -1.63
CA LEU A 32 4.36 7.89 -0.29
C LEU A 32 5.88 8.02 -0.38
N ASP A 33 6.42 9.03 0.29
CA ASP A 33 7.84 9.22 0.44
C ASP A 33 8.13 9.37 1.93
N GLY A 34 9.00 8.54 2.49
CA GLY A 34 9.37 8.64 3.91
C GLY A 34 8.85 7.54 4.85
N ALA A 35 8.17 6.50 4.37
CA ALA A 35 7.59 5.49 5.26
C ALA A 35 8.61 4.42 5.65
N TRP A 36 8.77 4.20 6.95
CA TRP A 36 9.54 3.07 7.48
C TRP A 36 8.59 1.91 7.78
N ILE A 37 8.85 0.74 7.23
CA ILE A 37 8.00 -0.45 7.36
C ILE A 37 8.85 -1.57 7.96
N GLU A 38 8.38 -2.17 9.04
CA GLU A 38 9.05 -3.34 9.63
C GLU A 38 8.83 -4.58 8.76
N TYR A 39 9.83 -5.46 8.68
CA TYR A 39 9.70 -6.71 7.91
C TYR A 39 8.52 -7.60 8.35
N PRO A 40 8.18 -7.71 9.65
CA PRO A 40 6.97 -8.41 10.07
C PRO A 40 5.68 -7.78 9.53
N ALA A 41 5.59 -6.45 9.52
CA ALA A 41 4.43 -5.73 8.98
C ALA A 41 4.29 -5.95 7.47
N LEU A 42 5.42 -5.94 6.75
CA LEU A 42 5.43 -6.21 5.31
C LEU A 42 5.08 -7.66 4.98
N SER A 43 5.61 -8.62 5.75
CA SER A 43 5.30 -10.04 5.59
C SER A 43 3.81 -10.32 5.85
N ALA A 44 3.25 -9.73 6.93
CA ALA A 44 1.83 -9.85 7.23
C ALA A 44 0.96 -9.26 6.11
N PHE A 45 1.36 -8.12 5.55
CA PHE A 45 0.67 -7.49 4.43
C PHE A 45 0.70 -8.37 3.17
N GLU A 46 1.83 -9.00 2.83
CA GLU A 46 1.94 -9.96 1.71
C GLU A 46 1.03 -11.18 1.91
N GLU A 47 0.98 -11.72 3.13
CA GLU A 47 0.10 -12.86 3.46
C GLU A 47 -1.38 -12.48 3.31
N GLN A 48 -1.77 -11.32 3.82
CA GLN A 48 -3.12 -10.79 3.68
C GLN A 48 -3.52 -10.55 2.20
N LEU A 49 -2.58 -10.04 1.39
CA LEU A 49 -2.80 -9.88 -0.05
C LEU A 49 -3.05 -11.21 -0.76
N ARG A 50 -2.45 -12.29 -0.28
CA ARG A 50 -2.67 -13.66 -0.79
C ARG A 50 -4.05 -14.19 -0.41
N ASP A 51 -4.50 -13.91 0.81
CA ASP A 51 -5.79 -14.38 1.32
C ASP A 51 -6.97 -13.71 0.60
N GLY A 52 -6.79 -12.47 0.12
CA GLY A 52 -7.67 -11.90 -0.90
C GLY A 52 -8.93 -11.20 -0.38
N GLU A 53 -9.05 -11.00 0.94
CA GLU A 53 -10.18 -10.32 1.58
C GLU A 53 -9.85 -8.85 1.89
N GLU A 54 -8.84 -8.65 2.73
CA GLU A 54 -8.37 -7.34 3.17
C GLU A 54 -6.88 -7.42 3.51
N ALA A 55 -6.12 -6.41 3.10
CA ALA A 55 -4.69 -6.31 3.38
C ALA A 55 -4.35 -4.87 3.76
N THR A 56 -3.72 -4.69 4.91
CA THR A 56 -3.39 -3.38 5.46
C THR A 56 -1.90 -3.27 5.71
N LEU A 57 -1.29 -2.21 5.17
CA LEU A 57 0.12 -1.88 5.42
C LEU A 57 0.20 -0.77 6.47
N ILE A 58 0.93 -1.05 7.54
CA ILE A 58 1.23 -0.09 8.60
C ILE A 58 2.71 0.30 8.55
N ASP A 59 3.00 1.56 8.88
CA ASP A 59 4.38 2.00 9.12
C ASP A 59 4.80 1.73 10.57
N MET A 60 6.08 1.97 10.89
CA MET A 60 6.68 1.82 12.23
C MET A 60 6.04 2.67 13.34
N SER A 61 5.06 3.49 13.01
CA SER A 61 4.36 4.34 13.96
C SER A 61 2.88 4.01 14.09
N ASP A 62 2.53 2.78 13.72
CA ASP A 62 1.20 2.20 13.74
C ASP A 62 0.20 2.98 12.86
N TYR A 63 0.72 3.76 11.89
CA TYR A 63 -0.12 4.50 10.95
C TYR A 63 -0.45 3.62 9.75
N VAL A 64 -1.75 3.45 9.46
CA VAL A 64 -2.21 2.75 8.26
C VAL A 64 -1.87 3.59 7.04
N VAL A 65 -0.93 3.10 6.25
CA VAL A 65 -0.46 3.76 5.03
C VAL A 65 -1.40 3.49 3.86
N LEU A 66 -1.77 2.23 3.68
CA LEU A 66 -2.67 1.78 2.62
C LEU A 66 -3.47 0.55 3.05
N THR A 67 -4.65 0.40 2.47
CA THR A 67 -5.50 -0.78 2.65
C THR A 67 -6.05 -1.22 1.31
N PHE A 68 -5.81 -2.47 0.92
CA PHE A 68 -6.54 -3.15 -0.14
C PHE A 68 -7.67 -3.95 0.49
N PHE A 69 -8.86 -3.93 -0.11
CA PHE A 69 -9.96 -4.78 0.34
C PHE A 69 -10.93 -5.09 -0.78
N ARG A 70 -11.66 -6.19 -0.64
CA ARG A 70 -12.72 -6.58 -1.55
C ARG A 70 -14.08 -6.34 -0.92
N GLU A 71 -14.87 -5.50 -1.56
CA GLU A 71 -16.29 -5.30 -1.20
C GLU A 71 -17.16 -5.93 -2.29
N SER A 72 -17.82 -7.04 -1.96
CA SER A 72 -18.58 -7.85 -2.92
C SER A 72 -17.71 -8.34 -4.10
N SER A 73 -17.91 -7.78 -5.29
CA SER A 73 -17.16 -8.11 -6.51
C SER A 73 -16.21 -7.00 -6.95
N VAL A 74 -15.98 -6.01 -6.08
CA VAL A 74 -15.19 -4.82 -6.37
C VAL A 74 -13.97 -4.81 -5.47
N GLU A 75 -12.78 -4.66 -6.08
CA GLU A 75 -11.55 -4.44 -5.33
C GLU A 75 -11.33 -2.94 -5.16
N ARG A 76 -10.91 -2.54 -3.96
CA ARG A 76 -10.73 -1.15 -3.57
C ARG A 76 -9.36 -0.97 -2.93
N LEU A 77 -8.76 0.19 -3.15
CA LEU A 77 -7.52 0.62 -2.52
C LEU A 77 -7.76 1.94 -1.81
N LEU A 78 -7.53 1.95 -0.49
CA LEU A 78 -7.47 3.14 0.35
C LEU A 78 -6.02 3.57 0.51
N ILE A 79 -5.79 4.86 0.33
CA ILE A 79 -4.48 5.48 0.50
C ILE A 79 -4.59 6.60 1.52
N ASN A 80 -3.75 6.57 2.56
CA ASN A 80 -3.76 7.56 3.63
C ASN A 80 -2.47 8.41 3.57
N PRO A 81 -2.55 9.67 3.11
CA PRO A 81 -1.36 10.51 2.97
C PRO A 81 -0.76 10.91 4.34
N PRO A 82 0.57 10.86 4.51
CA PRO A 82 1.23 11.27 5.77
C PRO A 82 0.93 12.71 6.19
N SER A 83 0.69 13.61 5.22
CA SER A 83 0.31 15.01 5.47
C SER A 83 -1.04 15.17 6.20
N LYS A 84 -1.81 14.08 6.36
CA LYS A 84 -3.10 14.04 7.06
C LYS A 84 -3.02 13.33 8.41
N ARG A 85 -1.83 12.88 8.83
CA ARG A 85 -1.58 12.17 10.08
C ARG A 85 -1.94 12.95 11.35
N SER A 86 -1.98 14.28 11.28
CA SER A 86 -2.31 15.18 12.39
C SER A 86 -3.80 15.61 12.45
N SER A 87 -4.68 15.02 11.64
CA SER A 87 -6.13 15.21 11.77
C SER A 87 -6.62 14.52 13.05
N THR A 88 -7.04 15.30 14.04
CA THR A 88 -7.59 14.81 15.33
C THR A 88 -8.97 14.15 15.19
N ASP A 89 -9.64 14.34 14.05
CA ASP A 89 -10.77 13.51 13.70
C ASP A 89 -10.25 12.30 12.93
N GLY A 90 -10.70 11.11 13.32
CA GLY A 90 -10.52 9.83 12.61
C GLY A 90 -11.08 9.81 11.17
N ALA A 91 -11.23 10.97 10.54
CA ALA A 91 -11.35 11.16 9.12
C ALA A 91 -9.99 10.87 8.47
N LEU A 92 -9.68 9.58 8.34
CA LEU A 92 -8.82 9.07 7.28
C LEU A 92 -9.37 9.64 5.97
N ILE A 93 -8.73 10.66 5.40
CA ILE A 93 -9.03 11.10 4.04
C ILE A 93 -8.37 10.07 3.12
N SER A 94 -9.03 8.93 3.03
CA SER A 94 -8.61 7.84 2.17
C SER A 94 -8.94 8.21 0.73
N LEU A 95 -7.94 8.24 -0.14
CA LEU A 95 -8.23 8.17 -1.57
C LEU A 95 -8.72 6.76 -1.85
N ASP A 96 -10.00 6.63 -2.22
CA ASP A 96 -10.65 5.37 -2.49
C ASP A 96 -10.68 5.11 -3.99
N LEU A 97 -9.84 4.17 -4.43
CA LEU A 97 -9.70 3.78 -5.82
C LEU A 97 -10.45 2.47 -6.05
N LYS A 98 -11.46 2.51 -6.92
CA LYS A 98 -12.11 1.32 -7.45
C LYS A 98 -11.22 0.68 -8.52
N LEU A 99 -10.84 -0.57 -8.30
CA LEU A 99 -9.95 -1.32 -9.16
C LEU A 99 -10.69 -2.39 -9.96
N GLU A 100 -10.06 -2.85 -11.03
CA GLU A 100 -10.51 -4.02 -11.78
C GLU A 100 -10.39 -5.29 -10.92
N SER A 101 -11.23 -6.28 -11.20
CA SER A 101 -11.15 -7.57 -10.52
C SER A 101 -9.79 -8.23 -10.75
N GLY A 102 -9.12 -8.64 -9.68
CA GLY A 102 -7.80 -9.28 -9.74
C GLY A 102 -6.63 -8.32 -9.61
N ALA A 103 -6.85 -7.01 -9.44
CA ALA A 103 -5.81 -6.04 -9.13
C ALA A 103 -5.02 -6.41 -7.87
N MET A 104 -5.69 -6.88 -6.81
CA MET A 104 -5.06 -7.34 -5.57
C MET A 104 -4.12 -8.53 -5.81
N ARG A 105 -4.51 -9.46 -6.68
CA ARG A 105 -3.67 -10.60 -7.08
C ARG A 105 -2.48 -10.15 -7.92
N SER A 106 -2.69 -9.25 -8.88
CA SER A 106 -1.62 -8.69 -9.70
C SER A 106 -0.60 -7.93 -8.86
N PHE A 107 -1.08 -7.18 -7.86
CA PHE A 107 -0.23 -6.45 -6.92
C PHE A 107 0.59 -7.40 -6.05
N ASN A 108 -0.03 -8.45 -5.52
CA ASN A 108 0.67 -9.51 -4.78
C ASN A 108 1.76 -10.18 -5.63
N SER A 109 1.45 -10.55 -6.87
CA SER A 109 2.45 -11.13 -7.78
C SER A 109 3.63 -10.19 -8.04
N ALA A 110 3.37 -8.90 -8.25
CA ALA A 110 4.43 -7.90 -8.45
C ALA A 110 5.31 -7.73 -7.20
N LEU A 111 4.72 -7.78 -6.00
CA LEU A 111 5.49 -7.76 -4.75
C LEU A 111 6.34 -9.03 -4.58
N ALA A 112 5.81 -10.20 -4.95
CA ALA A 112 6.53 -11.47 -4.87
C ALA A 112 7.73 -11.54 -5.82
N GLU A 113 7.66 -10.84 -6.96
CA GLU A 113 8.76 -10.72 -7.93
C GLU A 113 9.81 -9.67 -7.52
N PHE A 114 9.46 -8.76 -6.60
CA PHE A 114 10.40 -7.76 -6.12
C PHE A 114 11.51 -8.43 -5.29
N PRO A 115 12.80 -8.07 -5.48
CA PRO A 115 13.89 -8.69 -4.75
C PRO A 115 13.68 -8.54 -3.24
N LYS A 116 13.46 -9.66 -2.57
CA LYS A 116 13.40 -9.76 -1.10
C LYS A 116 14.83 -9.71 -0.57
N TRP A 117 15.43 -8.52 -0.57
CA TRP A 117 16.77 -8.29 -0.02
C TRP A 117 16.77 -7.95 1.47
N TRP A 118 15.64 -8.18 2.15
CA TRP A 118 15.49 -8.05 3.59
C TRP A 118 15.73 -9.36 4.35
#